data_AF-A0A2V5Q2E4-F1
#
_entry.id   AF-A0A2V5Q2E4-F1
#
_cell.length_a   1.000
_cell.length_b   1.000
_cell.length_c   1.000
_cell.angle_alpha   90.00
_cell.angle_beta   90.00
_cell.angle_gamma   90.00
#
_symmetry.space_group_name_H-M   'P 1'
#
loop_
_entity.id
_entity.type
_entity.pdbx_description
1 polymer ?
#
loop_
_entity_poly.entity_id
_entity_poly.type
_entity_poly.pdbx_seq_one_letter_code
_entity_poly.pdbx_strand_id
1 'polypeptide(L)'
;MPTTNKRAVGDGAIAPLRPAQRSSRAVPEPQRSGKGMKRIVQLLLAAVGLCPACSRSDILTPREFTRAFADALRKADPGLKVAIVRDLELKITSADGRDSTSFFDNAYDMYKQDPKAKHDVIQRFVTAGLDSIRTVGDAVDRARIVPVIKDRPWLEETGQALVSRGAKKVPEYVYENFSPDLIILYAEDSPKHIRYLEPKDLEVARIQRSELRALACANLKRILSKIERHGTNGLYMITAGGDCEASLLVLDSMWSGGQFQVKGDVVVAIPTRDLLLVTGSQTPQGIKQVKKMVKDASTGGAYRVTQKLFVYRNGRFSEFNGAAQDGATNAAPPHR
;
A
#
# COMPACT_ATOMS: atom_id res chain seq x y z
N MET A 1 -85.12 -1.04 39.08
CA MET A 1 -85.92 -0.52 37.96
C MET A 1 -85.72 0.99 37.86
N PRO A 2 -85.72 1.64 36.70
CA PRO A 2 -85.38 1.18 35.34
C PRO A 2 -84.53 2.18 34.50
N THR A 3 -84.13 1.72 33.30
CA THR A 3 -84.00 2.45 31.99
C THR A 3 -82.87 3.48 31.77
N THR A 4 -81.76 3.11 31.08
CA THR A 4 -81.48 3.14 29.61
C THR A 4 -81.34 4.53 28.98
N ASN A 5 -80.22 4.83 28.30
CA ASN A 5 -80.09 4.65 26.84
C ASN A 5 -78.66 4.97 26.29
N LYS A 6 -78.39 4.34 25.14
CA LYS A 6 -77.18 4.20 24.30
C LYS A 6 -76.54 5.50 23.77
N ARG A 7 -75.22 5.47 23.49
CA ARG A 7 -74.64 5.52 22.12
C ARG A 7 -73.12 5.31 22.09
N ALA A 8 -72.68 4.66 21.01
CA ALA A 8 -71.35 4.15 20.70
C ALA A 8 -70.41 5.18 20.06
N VAL A 9 -69.09 5.04 20.28
CA VAL A 9 -67.96 5.31 19.37
C VAL A 9 -66.78 4.53 19.98
N GLY A 10 -66.24 3.45 19.41
CA GLY A 10 -65.41 3.40 18.21
C GLY A 10 -64.04 2.81 18.62
N ASP A 11 -63.77 1.56 18.24
CA ASP A 11 -62.54 0.82 18.56
C ASP A 11 -61.32 1.51 17.92
N GLY A 12 -60.53 2.19 18.76
CA GLY A 12 -59.22 2.72 18.43
C GLY A 12 -58.13 1.71 18.75
N ALA A 13 -57.87 0.78 17.84
CA ALA A 13 -56.71 -0.10 17.92
C ALA A 13 -55.42 0.72 17.82
N ILE A 14 -54.63 0.71 18.90
CA ILE A 14 -53.29 1.33 18.95
C ILE A 14 -52.34 0.45 18.13
N ALA A 15 -52.00 0.92 16.93
CA ALA A 15 -50.95 0.31 16.11
C ALA A 15 -49.55 0.64 16.66
N PRO A 16 -48.61 -0.32 16.74
CA PRO A 16 -47.25 -0.03 17.15
C PRO A 16 -46.51 0.76 16.06
N LEU A 17 -45.82 1.82 16.51
CA LEU A 17 -44.95 2.67 15.70
C LEU A 17 -43.91 1.83 14.96
N ARG A 18 -43.97 1.82 13.61
CA ARG A 18 -42.92 1.27 12.75
C ARG A 18 -41.64 2.11 12.92
N PRO A 19 -40.46 1.49 13.10
CA PRO A 19 -39.20 2.23 13.05
C PRO A 19 -38.98 2.77 11.63
N ALA A 20 -38.58 4.04 11.55
CA ALA A 20 -38.25 4.70 10.30
C ALA A 20 -37.17 3.93 9.54
N GLN A 21 -37.52 3.41 8.35
CA GLN A 21 -36.56 2.88 7.40
C GLN A 21 -35.64 4.03 6.94
N ARG A 22 -34.47 4.17 7.58
CA ARG A 22 -33.35 4.87 6.97
C ARG A 22 -32.94 4.05 5.74
N SER A 23 -33.31 4.55 4.57
CA SER A 23 -32.77 4.15 3.28
C SER A 23 -31.24 4.18 3.36
N SER A 24 -30.63 3.01 3.58
CA SER A 24 -29.22 2.75 3.34
C SER A 24 -28.96 2.97 1.85
N ARG A 25 -28.58 4.19 1.47
CA ARG A 25 -27.91 4.40 0.20
C ARG A 25 -26.56 3.71 0.32
N ALA A 26 -26.43 2.56 -0.33
CA ALA A 26 -25.14 1.94 -0.57
C ALA A 26 -24.20 3.00 -1.14
N VAL A 27 -23.13 3.31 -0.42
CA VAL A 27 -22.03 4.11 -0.93
C VAL A 27 -21.41 3.25 -2.04
N PRO A 28 -21.39 3.70 -3.30
CA PRO A 28 -20.80 2.90 -4.37
C PRO A 28 -19.32 2.70 -4.08
N GLU A 29 -18.86 1.45 -4.14
CA GLU A 29 -17.44 1.10 -4.08
C GLU A 29 -16.70 1.84 -5.21
N PRO A 30 -15.69 2.68 -4.89
CA PRO A 30 -14.88 3.28 -5.93
C PRO A 30 -14.04 2.17 -6.57
N GLN A 31 -14.38 1.79 -7.80
CA GLN A 31 -13.53 0.96 -8.63
C GLN A 31 -12.18 1.69 -8.84
N ARG A 32 -11.11 1.21 -8.19
CA ARG A 32 -9.75 1.63 -8.52
C ARG A 32 -9.50 1.25 -9.98
N SER A 33 -9.32 2.26 -10.83
CA SER A 33 -8.98 2.07 -12.24
C SER A 33 -7.58 1.43 -12.32
N GLY A 34 -7.52 0.10 -12.34
CA GLY A 34 -6.31 -0.68 -12.60
C GLY A 34 -5.77 -0.53 -14.03
N LYS A 35 -6.19 0.50 -14.78
CA LYS A 35 -5.83 0.69 -16.20
C LYS A 35 -4.35 1.05 -16.39
N GLY A 36 -3.68 1.63 -15.39
CA GLY A 36 -2.25 1.94 -15.46
C GLY A 36 -1.33 0.71 -15.41
N MET A 37 -1.75 -0.36 -14.73
CA MET A 37 -0.87 -1.50 -14.40
C MET A 37 -0.88 -2.64 -15.42
N LYS A 38 -1.83 -2.66 -16.37
CA LYS A 38 -1.86 -3.70 -17.42
C LYS A 38 -0.57 -3.72 -18.26
N ARG A 39 0.19 -2.62 -18.29
CA ARG A 39 1.44 -2.50 -19.06
C ARG A 39 2.66 -3.12 -18.38
N ILE A 40 2.73 -3.17 -17.05
CA ILE A 40 3.87 -3.79 -16.34
C ILE A 40 3.83 -5.32 -16.46
N VAL A 41 2.63 -5.92 -16.44
CA VAL A 41 2.43 -7.36 -16.71
C VAL A 41 2.88 -7.73 -18.14
N GLN A 42 2.72 -6.82 -19.11
CA GLN A 42 3.12 -7.07 -20.51
C GLN A 42 4.63 -6.90 -20.75
N LEU A 43 5.31 -6.02 -20.01
CA LEU A 43 6.74 -5.72 -20.26
C LEU A 43 7.72 -6.70 -19.60
N LEU A 44 7.29 -7.51 -18.63
CA LEU A 44 8.12 -8.57 -18.04
C LEU A 44 7.97 -9.95 -18.73
N LEU A 45 7.05 -10.08 -19.69
CA LEU A 45 6.80 -11.33 -20.43
C LEU A 45 7.02 -11.24 -21.95
N ALA A 46 7.35 -10.08 -22.51
CA ALA A 46 7.56 -9.93 -23.95
C ALA A 46 9.02 -9.64 -24.31
N ALA A 47 9.76 -10.69 -24.67
CA ALA A 47 10.95 -10.56 -25.52
C ALA A 47 10.58 -11.10 -26.90
N VAL A 48 10.56 -10.21 -27.91
CA VAL A 48 10.94 -10.39 -29.35
C VAL A 48 10.34 -9.24 -30.17
N GLY A 49 11.19 -8.51 -30.92
CA GLY A 49 10.82 -7.95 -32.23
C GLY A 49 10.56 -6.43 -32.35
N LEU A 50 11.60 -5.72 -32.79
CA LEU A 50 11.72 -4.38 -33.42
C LEU A 50 10.48 -3.50 -33.68
N CYS A 51 10.59 -2.21 -33.30
CA CYS A 51 10.63 -1.10 -34.26
C CYS A 51 11.22 0.18 -33.60
N PRO A 52 12.29 0.81 -34.14
CA PRO A 52 12.88 2.02 -33.58
C PRO A 52 12.26 3.27 -34.21
N ALA A 53 11.35 3.91 -33.48
CA ALA A 53 11.01 5.31 -33.68
C ALA A 53 10.55 5.92 -32.35
N CYS A 54 11.46 5.95 -31.37
CA CYS A 54 11.22 6.73 -30.15
C CYS A 54 11.68 8.17 -30.41
N SER A 55 10.72 9.05 -30.66
CA SER A 55 10.88 10.49 -30.44
C SER A 55 11.49 10.69 -29.05
N ARG A 56 12.57 11.46 -28.97
CA ARG A 56 13.22 11.83 -27.71
C ARG A 56 12.24 12.70 -26.93
N SER A 57 11.44 12.09 -26.05
CA SER A 57 10.67 12.87 -25.08
C SER A 57 11.69 13.41 -24.09
N ASP A 58 12.02 14.69 -24.18
CA ASP A 58 12.87 15.34 -23.19
C ASP A 58 12.15 15.24 -21.83
N ILE A 59 12.69 14.40 -20.96
CA ILE A 59 12.19 14.21 -19.60
C ILE A 59 12.34 15.56 -18.90
N LEU A 60 11.24 16.07 -18.32
CA LEU A 60 11.26 17.33 -17.57
C LEU A 60 12.29 17.24 -16.45
N THR A 61 13.05 18.31 -16.25
CA THR A 61 13.87 18.47 -15.05
C THR A 61 13.01 18.49 -13.77
N PRO A 62 13.58 18.20 -12.59
CA PRO A 62 12.83 18.28 -11.33
C PRO A 62 12.14 19.64 -11.14
N ARG A 63 12.81 20.73 -11.50
CA ARG A 63 12.26 22.09 -11.46
C ARG A 63 11.07 22.30 -12.40
N GLU A 64 11.14 21.81 -13.63
CA GLU A 64 10.03 21.93 -14.60
C GLU A 64 8.84 21.07 -14.20
N PHE A 65 9.09 19.84 -13.72
CA PHE A 65 8.04 18.99 -13.18
C PHE A 65 7.36 19.62 -11.95
N THR A 66 8.14 20.27 -11.08
CA THR A 66 7.63 21.01 -9.92
C THR A 66 6.69 22.13 -10.30
N ARG A 67 7.02 22.91 -11.34
CA ARG A 67 6.13 23.96 -11.87
C ARG A 67 4.84 23.37 -12.41
N ALA A 68 4.94 22.32 -13.24
CA ALA A 68 3.77 21.64 -13.79
C ALA A 68 2.85 21.06 -12.71
N PHE A 69 3.43 20.49 -11.65
CA PHE A 69 2.68 19.97 -10.51
C PHE A 69 2.00 21.09 -9.72
N ALA A 70 2.71 22.18 -9.43
CA ALA A 70 2.17 23.34 -8.72
C ALA A 70 1.01 23.98 -9.49
N ASP A 71 1.13 24.11 -10.81
CA ASP A 71 0.07 24.67 -11.66
C ASP A 71 -1.15 23.76 -11.71
N ALA A 72 -0.96 22.45 -11.78
CA ALA A 72 -2.04 21.48 -11.69
C ALA A 72 -2.76 21.56 -10.33
N LEU A 73 -2.03 21.71 -9.23
CA LEU A 73 -2.60 21.85 -7.89
C LEU A 73 -3.41 23.14 -7.74
N ARG A 74 -2.86 24.28 -8.17
CA ARG A 74 -3.56 25.59 -8.16
C ARG A 74 -4.83 25.56 -9.01
N LYS A 75 -4.78 24.89 -10.17
CA LYS A 75 -5.94 24.74 -11.04
C LYS A 75 -7.03 23.86 -10.41
N ALA A 76 -6.62 22.81 -9.71
CA ALA A 76 -7.54 21.86 -9.09
C ALA A 76 -8.23 22.44 -7.84
N ASP A 77 -7.57 23.36 -7.12
CA ASP A 77 -8.16 24.06 -5.98
C ASP A 77 -7.62 25.51 -5.89
N PRO A 78 -8.35 26.50 -6.44
CA PRO A 78 -7.95 27.91 -6.41
C PRO A 78 -7.89 28.52 -5.01
N GLY A 79 -8.46 27.87 -3.99
CA GLY A 79 -8.41 28.31 -2.60
C GLY A 79 -7.06 28.05 -1.92
N LEU A 80 -6.18 27.26 -2.55
CA LEU A 80 -4.86 26.94 -2.00
C LEU A 80 -3.82 28.00 -2.36
N LYS A 81 -3.03 28.42 -1.37
CA LYS A 81 -1.77 29.12 -1.63
C LYS A 81 -0.66 28.10 -1.78
N VAL A 82 -0.12 28.00 -3.00
CA VAL A 82 0.94 27.03 -3.34
C VAL A 82 2.25 27.77 -3.61
N ALA A 83 3.26 27.54 -2.76
CA ALA A 83 4.59 28.10 -2.90
C ALA A 83 5.60 26.98 -3.24
N ILE A 84 6.45 27.21 -4.24
CA ILE A 84 7.57 26.31 -4.54
C ILE A 84 8.70 26.61 -3.56
N VAL A 85 9.05 25.65 -2.71
CA VAL A 85 10.15 25.81 -1.75
C VAL A 85 11.47 25.46 -2.43
N ARG A 86 11.50 24.32 -3.13
CA ARG A 86 12.60 23.86 -3.98
C ARG A 86 12.08 22.79 -4.94
N ASP A 87 12.99 22.19 -5.71
CA ASP A 87 12.66 21.08 -6.59
C ASP A 87 11.98 19.94 -5.81
N LEU A 88 10.83 19.50 -6.32
CA LEU A 88 9.97 18.43 -5.79
C LEU A 88 9.38 18.69 -4.40
N GLU A 89 9.35 19.96 -3.97
CA GLU A 89 8.82 20.38 -2.67
C GLU A 89 7.94 21.63 -2.78
N LEU A 90 6.68 21.49 -2.35
CA LEU A 90 5.72 22.59 -2.26
C LEU A 90 5.31 22.83 -0.81
N LYS A 91 5.22 24.11 -0.44
CA LYS A 91 4.44 24.54 0.73
C LYS A 91 3.03 24.88 0.26
N ILE A 92 2.04 24.29 0.91
CA ILE A 92 0.62 24.46 0.59
C ILE A 92 -0.08 24.99 1.83
N THR A 93 -0.65 26.18 1.73
CA THR A 93 -1.52 26.75 2.76
C THR A 93 -2.96 26.60 2.29
N SER A 94 -3.76 25.88 3.07
CA SER A 94 -5.18 25.68 2.79
C SER A 94 -6.02 26.91 3.17
N ALA A 95 -7.27 26.97 2.71
CA ALA A 95 -8.14 28.13 2.90
C ALA A 95 -8.40 28.45 4.39
N ASP A 96 -8.34 27.44 5.27
CA ASP A 96 -8.46 27.60 6.72
C ASP A 96 -7.16 28.09 7.41
N GLY A 97 -6.11 28.34 6.63
CA GLY A 97 -4.82 28.84 7.11
C GLY A 97 -3.84 27.76 7.54
N ARG A 98 -4.18 26.46 7.48
CA ARG A 98 -3.24 25.39 7.81
C ARG A 98 -2.18 25.23 6.72
N ASP A 99 -0.93 25.22 7.16
CA ASP A 99 0.24 24.92 6.34
C ASP A 99 0.49 23.41 6.28
N SER A 100 0.84 22.93 5.09
CA SER A 100 1.33 21.58 4.84
C SER A 100 2.52 21.63 3.88
N THR A 101 3.45 20.69 4.03
CA THR A 101 4.54 20.50 3.07
C THR A 101 4.25 19.24 2.27
N SER A 102 4.27 19.36 0.95
CA SER A 102 4.05 18.26 0.02
C SER A 102 5.35 17.92 -0.70
N PHE A 103 5.75 16.66 -0.57
CA PHE A 103 6.86 16.05 -1.30
C PHE A 103 6.32 15.05 -2.32
N PHE A 104 6.79 15.13 -3.55
CA PHE A 104 6.26 14.34 -4.66
C PHE A 104 7.38 13.70 -5.48
N ASP A 105 8.47 13.32 -4.80
CA ASP A 105 9.58 12.53 -5.34
C ASP A 105 9.06 11.26 -6.05
N ASN A 106 8.13 10.53 -5.42
CA ASN A 106 7.51 9.34 -6.00
C ASN A 106 6.74 9.65 -7.30
N ALA A 107 6.09 10.82 -7.41
CA ALA A 107 5.40 11.20 -8.65
C ALA A 107 6.42 11.42 -9.77
N TYR A 108 7.54 12.07 -9.46
CA TYR A 108 8.60 12.30 -10.43
C TYR A 108 9.30 11.00 -10.84
N ASP A 109 9.57 10.10 -9.90
CA ASP A 109 10.12 8.78 -10.17
C ASP A 109 9.19 7.94 -11.06
N MET A 110 7.88 7.94 -10.78
CA MET A 110 6.88 7.28 -11.64
C MET A 110 6.83 7.90 -13.04
N TYR A 111 6.88 9.23 -13.15
CA TYR A 111 6.91 9.94 -14.42
C TYR A 111 8.15 9.57 -15.24
N LYS A 112 9.34 9.46 -14.62
CA LYS A 112 10.57 9.08 -15.33
C LYS A 112 10.49 7.68 -15.96
N GLN A 113 9.71 6.77 -15.38
CA GLN A 113 9.54 5.41 -15.89
C GLN A 113 8.61 5.34 -17.11
N ASP A 114 7.56 6.16 -17.13
CA ASP A 114 6.68 6.31 -18.29
C ASP A 114 6.39 7.81 -18.55
N PRO A 115 7.29 8.50 -19.30
CA PRO A 115 7.10 9.93 -19.58
C PRO A 115 5.80 10.26 -20.30
N LYS A 116 5.20 9.30 -21.01
CA LYS A 116 3.91 9.48 -21.70
C LYS A 116 2.75 9.56 -20.72
N ALA A 117 2.89 8.99 -19.51
CA ALA A 117 1.89 9.02 -18.46
C ALA A 117 1.94 10.30 -17.58
N LYS A 118 2.74 11.31 -17.95
CA LYS A 118 2.93 12.55 -17.15
C LYS A 118 1.64 13.14 -16.61
N HIS A 119 0.63 13.30 -17.46
CA HIS A 119 -0.65 13.91 -17.07
C HIS A 119 -1.33 13.07 -15.98
N ASP A 120 -1.47 11.77 -16.21
CA ASP A 120 -2.13 10.84 -15.28
C ASP A 120 -1.40 10.78 -13.95
N VAL A 121 -0.06 10.76 -13.97
CA VAL A 121 0.77 10.78 -12.76
C VAL A 121 0.54 12.07 -11.97
N ILE A 122 0.63 13.25 -12.60
CA ILE A 122 0.39 14.52 -11.91
C ILE A 122 -1.04 14.56 -11.34
N GLN A 123 -2.06 14.21 -12.12
CA GLN A 123 -3.45 14.24 -11.67
C GLN A 123 -3.70 13.28 -10.49
N ARG A 124 -3.13 12.07 -10.53
CA ARG A 124 -3.22 11.10 -9.43
C ARG A 124 -2.67 11.70 -8.13
N PHE A 125 -1.47 12.27 -8.17
CA PHE A 125 -0.82 12.80 -6.97
C PHE A 125 -1.42 14.12 -6.50
N VAL A 126 -1.89 14.98 -7.40
CA VAL A 126 -2.66 16.19 -7.03
C VAL A 126 -3.94 15.79 -6.31
N THR A 127 -4.69 14.82 -6.85
CA THR A 127 -5.91 14.31 -6.22
C THR A 127 -5.63 13.72 -4.83
N ALA A 128 -4.57 12.93 -4.69
CA ALA A 128 -4.15 12.36 -3.42
C ALA A 128 -3.75 13.43 -2.40
N GLY A 129 -2.98 14.44 -2.82
CA GLY A 129 -2.53 15.54 -1.96
C GLY A 129 -3.68 16.41 -1.47
N LEU A 130 -4.62 16.76 -2.36
CA LEU A 130 -5.82 17.52 -1.99
C LEU A 130 -6.70 16.77 -0.98
N ASP A 131 -6.86 15.46 -1.18
CA ASP A 131 -7.64 14.63 -0.28
C ASP A 131 -6.98 14.52 1.10
N SER A 132 -5.65 14.38 1.15
CA SER A 132 -4.87 14.41 2.39
C SER A 132 -5.09 15.72 3.14
N ILE A 133 -4.93 16.88 2.49
CA ILE A 133 -5.15 18.21 3.10
C ILE A 133 -6.56 18.34 3.70
N ARG A 134 -7.58 17.86 2.98
CA ARG A 134 -8.98 17.96 3.41
C ARG A 134 -9.33 17.05 4.57
N THR A 135 -8.66 15.90 4.67
CA THR A 135 -8.94 14.86 5.69
C THR A 135 -7.95 14.89 6.85
N VAL A 136 -6.99 15.83 6.86
CA VAL A 136 -6.11 16.03 8.02
C VAL A 136 -6.95 16.34 9.26
N GLY A 137 -6.81 15.48 10.27
CA GLY A 137 -7.52 15.58 11.55
C GLY A 137 -8.75 14.69 11.64
N ASP A 138 -9.19 14.08 10.53
CA ASP A 138 -10.28 13.11 10.54
C ASP A 138 -9.85 11.85 11.30
N ALA A 139 -10.81 11.24 12.00
CA ALA A 139 -10.61 9.95 12.63
C ALA A 139 -10.34 8.87 11.57
N VAL A 140 -9.41 7.96 11.85
CA VAL A 140 -9.14 6.81 10.97
C VAL A 140 -10.38 5.94 10.80
N ASP A 141 -10.66 5.53 9.56
CA ASP A 141 -11.64 4.49 9.27
C ASP A 141 -11.05 3.12 9.61
N ARG A 142 -11.56 2.50 10.68
CA ARG A 142 -11.13 1.16 11.16
C ARG A 142 -11.19 0.09 10.07
N ALA A 143 -12.12 0.20 9.11
CA ALA A 143 -12.26 -0.77 8.03
C ALA A 143 -11.16 -0.62 6.97
N ARG A 144 -10.43 0.50 6.94
CA ARG A 144 -9.39 0.79 5.95
C ARG A 144 -7.99 0.67 6.50
N ILE A 145 -7.84 0.25 7.77
CA ILE A 145 -6.53 0.01 8.35
C ILE A 145 -5.94 -1.25 7.71
N VAL A 146 -4.78 -1.13 7.09
CA VAL A 146 -4.04 -2.21 6.45
C VAL A 146 -2.60 -2.28 6.97
N PRO A 147 -1.96 -3.46 6.97
CA PRO A 147 -0.54 -3.57 7.27
C PRO A 147 0.27 -3.23 6.02
N VAL A 148 1.40 -2.58 6.21
CA VAL A 148 2.32 -2.16 5.14
C VAL A 148 3.72 -2.65 5.47
N ILE A 149 4.27 -3.53 4.63
CA ILE A 149 5.65 -3.97 4.80
C ILE A 149 6.61 -2.88 4.32
N LYS A 150 7.58 -2.56 5.17
CA LYS A 150 8.75 -1.73 4.86
C LYS A 150 10.02 -2.43 5.32
N ASP A 151 11.13 -2.05 4.72
CA ASP A 151 12.45 -2.34 5.26
C ASP A 151 12.70 -1.50 6.51
N ARG A 152 13.53 -2.02 7.41
CA ARG A 152 13.83 -1.37 8.69
C ARG A 152 14.45 0.03 8.55
N PRO A 153 15.39 0.29 7.60
CA PRO A 153 15.95 1.63 7.41
C PRO A 153 14.92 2.73 7.15
N TRP A 154 13.75 2.37 6.61
CA TRP A 154 12.68 3.32 6.28
C TRP A 154 12.30 4.26 7.42
N LEU A 155 12.29 3.80 8.68
CA LEU A 155 11.94 4.61 9.85
C LEU A 155 12.91 5.78 10.04
N GLU A 156 14.20 5.49 9.98
CA GLU A 156 15.25 6.47 10.16
C GLU A 156 15.37 7.39 8.94
N GLU A 157 15.39 6.81 7.73
CA GLU A 157 15.49 7.56 6.48
C GLU A 157 14.34 8.55 6.30
N THR A 158 13.11 8.13 6.62
CA THR A 158 11.93 9.01 6.54
C THR A 158 12.03 10.15 7.56
N GLY A 159 12.47 9.86 8.78
CA GLY A 159 12.69 10.89 9.81
C GLY A 159 13.76 11.90 9.41
N GLN A 160 14.92 11.42 8.97
CA GLN A 160 16.01 12.26 8.50
C GLN A 160 15.59 13.12 7.30
N ALA A 161 14.89 12.53 6.31
CA ALA A 161 14.38 13.27 5.17
C ALA A 161 13.46 14.42 5.59
N LEU A 162 12.52 14.18 6.52
CA LEU A 162 11.65 15.22 7.05
C LEU A 162 12.44 16.33 7.75
N VAL A 163 13.43 15.99 8.57
CA VAL A 163 14.29 16.97 9.26
C VAL A 163 15.12 17.79 8.26
N SER A 164 15.75 17.16 7.26
CA SER A 164 16.45 17.85 6.17
C SER A 164 15.53 18.72 5.29
N ARG A 165 14.22 18.50 5.40
CA ARG A 165 13.15 19.29 4.78
C ARG A 165 12.52 20.30 5.75
N GLY A 166 13.14 20.54 6.90
CA GLY A 166 12.73 21.58 7.85
C GLY A 166 11.56 21.21 8.75
N ALA A 167 11.20 19.93 8.83
CA ALA A 167 10.17 19.47 9.75
C ALA A 167 10.61 19.70 11.20
N LYS A 168 9.77 20.40 11.99
CA LYS A 168 10.01 20.66 13.41
C LYS A 168 9.78 19.43 14.29
N LYS A 169 8.99 18.47 13.81
CA LYS A 169 8.65 17.23 14.49
C LYS A 169 8.58 16.11 13.46
N VAL A 170 9.21 14.99 13.77
CA VAL A 170 9.06 13.73 13.02
C VAL A 170 7.87 12.97 13.60
N PRO A 171 6.94 12.47 12.76
CA PRO A 171 5.84 11.64 13.23
C PRO A 171 6.36 10.35 13.90
N GLU A 172 5.74 9.96 15.00
CA GLU A 172 5.94 8.65 15.59
C GLU A 172 4.93 7.69 14.96
N TYR A 173 5.40 6.78 14.10
CA TYR A 173 4.52 5.81 13.45
C TYR A 173 4.28 4.58 14.33
N VAL A 174 3.09 4.00 14.20
CA VAL A 174 2.77 2.70 14.79
C VAL A 174 3.36 1.59 13.91
N TYR A 175 4.26 0.78 14.47
CA TYR A 175 4.86 -0.35 13.78
C TYR A 175 5.15 -1.55 14.70
N GLU A 176 5.42 -2.70 14.09
CA GLU A 176 5.89 -3.94 14.71
C GLU A 176 7.09 -4.52 13.95
N ASN A 177 7.92 -5.32 14.62
CA ASN A 177 8.97 -6.09 13.94
C ASN A 177 8.35 -7.28 13.18
N PHE A 178 8.68 -7.44 11.89
CA PHE A 178 8.29 -8.61 11.11
C PHE A 178 9.43 -9.63 11.02
N SER A 179 10.62 -9.15 10.69
CA SER A 179 11.89 -9.89 10.68
C SER A 179 13.03 -8.94 11.10
N PRO A 180 14.29 -9.42 11.21
CA PRO A 180 15.41 -8.52 11.43
C PRO A 180 15.49 -7.38 10.40
N ASP A 181 15.07 -7.60 9.16
CA ASP A 181 15.17 -6.63 8.07
C ASP A 181 13.86 -5.88 7.75
N LEU A 182 12.72 -6.44 8.15
CA LEU A 182 11.40 -5.92 7.77
C LEU A 182 10.57 -5.53 9.00
N ILE A 183 9.76 -4.50 8.83
CA ILE A 183 8.79 -4.02 9.80
C ILE A 183 7.38 -4.04 9.18
N ILE A 184 6.38 -4.13 10.04
CA ILE A 184 4.98 -3.89 9.70
C ILE A 184 4.63 -2.49 10.17
N LEU A 185 4.35 -1.58 9.26
CA LEU A 185 3.67 -0.32 9.57
C LEU A 185 2.16 -0.51 9.41
N TYR A 186 1.39 0.37 10.05
CA TYR A 186 -0.05 0.41 9.88
C TYR A 186 -0.47 1.69 9.19
N ALA A 187 -1.37 1.57 8.23
CA ALA A 187 -1.86 2.71 7.47
C ALA A 187 -3.36 2.64 7.22
N GLU A 188 -4.01 3.79 7.13
CA GLU A 188 -5.32 3.93 6.52
C GLU A 188 -5.16 4.00 5.00
N ASP A 189 -5.69 3.00 4.30
CA ASP A 189 -5.72 2.95 2.83
C ASP A 189 -7.05 3.54 2.31
N SER A 190 -7.05 4.85 2.06
CA SER A 190 -8.20 5.52 1.45
C SER A 190 -8.22 5.28 -0.07
N PRO A 191 -9.34 5.56 -0.76
CA PRO A 191 -9.41 5.45 -2.22
C PRO A 191 -8.35 6.30 -2.97
N LYS A 192 -7.83 7.36 -2.35
CA LYS A 192 -6.97 8.35 -3.00
C LYS A 192 -5.56 8.43 -2.44
N HIS A 193 -5.34 8.08 -1.18
CA HIS A 193 -4.04 8.18 -0.52
C HIS A 193 -3.89 7.17 0.63
N ILE A 194 -2.64 6.89 0.99
CA ILE A 194 -2.30 6.08 2.17
C ILE A 194 -1.76 7.01 3.25
N ARG A 195 -2.27 6.88 4.48
CA ARG A 195 -1.84 7.63 5.65
C ARG A 195 -1.36 6.68 6.74
N TYR A 196 -0.09 6.77 7.13
CA TYR A 196 0.44 5.95 8.23
C TYR A 196 -0.14 6.39 9.58
N LEU A 197 -0.44 5.42 10.43
CA LEU A 197 -1.03 5.65 11.75
C LEU A 197 0.02 6.10 12.75
N GLU A 198 -0.36 7.06 13.58
CA GLU A 198 0.33 7.49 14.80
C GLU A 198 -0.39 6.93 16.04
N PRO A 199 0.25 6.88 17.24
CA PRO A 199 -0.40 6.40 18.46
C PRO A 199 -1.76 7.04 18.76
N LYS A 200 -1.89 8.35 18.54
CA LYS A 200 -3.15 9.11 18.70
C LYS A 200 -4.29 8.56 17.84
N ASP A 201 -4.00 8.04 16.65
CA ASP A 201 -5.01 7.48 15.76
C ASP A 201 -5.62 6.21 16.37
N LEU A 202 -4.81 5.39 17.05
CA LEU A 202 -5.29 4.20 17.76
C LEU A 202 -6.17 4.57 18.95
N GLU A 203 -5.80 5.61 19.69
CA GLU A 203 -6.58 6.11 20.84
C GLU A 203 -7.94 6.61 20.40
N VAL A 204 -7.98 7.49 19.38
CA VAL A 204 -9.23 8.02 18.81
C VAL A 204 -10.11 6.92 18.25
N ALA A 205 -9.50 5.95 17.53
CA ALA A 205 -10.22 4.82 16.96
C ALA A 205 -10.59 3.73 17.98
N ARG A 206 -10.12 3.84 19.23
CA ARG A 206 -10.28 2.83 20.29
C ARG A 206 -9.80 1.45 19.84
N ILE A 207 -8.59 1.39 19.28
CA ILE A 207 -7.94 0.15 18.86
C ILE A 207 -6.84 -0.18 19.86
N GLN A 208 -6.92 -1.37 20.44
CA GLN A 208 -5.81 -1.88 21.25
C GLN A 208 -4.67 -2.34 20.34
N ARG A 209 -3.43 -2.07 20.72
CA ARG A 209 -2.24 -2.49 19.95
C ARG A 209 -2.22 -4.01 19.70
N SER A 210 -2.67 -4.82 20.66
CA SER A 210 -2.76 -6.28 20.55
C SER A 210 -3.74 -6.77 19.47
N GLU A 211 -4.75 -5.97 19.12
CA GLU A 211 -5.78 -6.31 18.13
C GLU A 211 -5.44 -5.79 16.73
N LEU A 212 -4.52 -4.82 16.64
CA LEU A 212 -4.24 -4.05 15.44
C LEU A 212 -3.82 -4.93 14.26
N ARG A 213 -2.89 -5.87 14.48
CA ARG A 213 -2.43 -6.78 13.41
C ARG A 213 -3.56 -7.64 12.84
N ALA A 214 -4.38 -8.21 13.71
CA ALA A 214 -5.49 -9.07 13.31
C ALA A 214 -6.53 -8.28 12.49
N LEU A 215 -6.89 -7.08 12.97
CA LEU A 215 -7.79 -6.16 12.27
C LEU A 215 -7.23 -5.78 10.89
N ALA A 216 -5.97 -5.37 10.84
CA ALA A 216 -5.33 -4.94 9.61
C ALA A 216 -5.24 -6.07 8.58
N CYS A 217 -4.88 -7.28 9.00
CA CYS A 217 -4.86 -8.46 8.12
C CYS A 217 -6.26 -8.83 7.60
N ALA A 218 -7.30 -8.74 8.44
CA ALA A 218 -8.67 -9.00 8.02
C ALA A 218 -9.13 -7.97 6.96
N ASN A 219 -8.82 -6.70 7.18
CA ASN A 219 -9.10 -5.64 6.20
C ASN A 219 -8.33 -5.84 4.90
N LEU A 220 -7.03 -6.17 4.97
CA LEU A 220 -6.21 -6.41 3.78
C LEU A 220 -6.80 -7.54 2.93
N LYS A 221 -7.18 -8.67 3.55
CA LYS A 221 -7.84 -9.78 2.86
C LYS A 221 -9.15 -9.35 2.20
N ARG A 222 -9.95 -8.52 2.87
CA ARG A 222 -11.23 -8.03 2.37
C ARG A 222 -11.05 -7.05 1.20
N ILE A 223 -10.08 -6.14 1.30
CA ILE A 223 -9.78 -5.13 0.27
C ILE A 223 -9.16 -5.78 -0.97
N LEU A 224 -8.27 -6.76 -0.76
CA LEU A 224 -7.61 -7.51 -1.84
C LEU A 224 -8.47 -8.69 -2.30
N SER A 225 -9.67 -8.41 -2.81
CA SER A 225 -10.64 -9.44 -3.22
C SER A 225 -10.18 -10.32 -4.39
N LYS A 226 -9.14 -9.91 -5.13
CA LYS A 226 -8.57 -10.66 -6.24
C LYS A 226 -7.04 -10.68 -6.19
N ILE A 227 -6.49 -11.68 -5.51
CA ILE A 227 -5.06 -12.01 -5.56
C ILE A 227 -4.85 -12.93 -6.76
N GLU A 228 -4.06 -12.49 -7.72
CA GLU A 228 -3.72 -13.25 -8.91
C GLU A 228 -2.28 -13.74 -8.85
N ARG A 229 -2.07 -14.95 -9.34
CA ARG A 229 -0.74 -15.55 -9.51
C ARG A 229 -0.46 -15.71 -10.99
N HIS A 230 0.64 -15.11 -11.42
CA HIS A 230 1.17 -15.22 -12.77
C HIS A 230 2.44 -16.06 -12.76
N GLY A 231 2.78 -16.66 -13.90
CA GLY A 231 3.94 -17.54 -14.03
C GLY A 231 3.66 -19.01 -13.70
N THR A 232 4.60 -19.87 -14.08
CA THR A 232 4.53 -21.33 -13.92
C THR A 232 5.94 -21.88 -13.60
N ASN A 233 6.04 -23.20 -13.36
CA ASN A 233 7.32 -23.92 -13.21
C ASN A 233 8.21 -23.40 -12.07
N GLY A 234 7.60 -23.06 -10.94
CA GLY A 234 8.35 -22.68 -9.73
C GLY A 234 8.87 -21.24 -9.73
N LEU A 235 8.42 -20.39 -10.66
CA LEU A 235 8.58 -18.94 -10.61
C LEU A 235 7.20 -18.29 -10.76
N TYR A 236 6.84 -17.46 -9.78
CA TYR A 236 5.55 -16.80 -9.73
C TYR A 236 5.69 -15.30 -9.45
N MET A 237 4.75 -14.53 -9.99
CA MET A 237 4.52 -13.13 -9.66
C MET A 237 3.11 -13.01 -9.08
N ILE A 238 3.00 -12.40 -7.91
CA ILE A 238 1.72 -12.16 -7.23
C ILE A 238 1.32 -10.71 -7.43
N THR A 239 0.09 -10.49 -7.87
CA THR A 239 -0.50 -9.16 -8.05
C THR A 239 -1.83 -9.08 -7.31
N ALA A 240 -2.08 -7.95 -6.67
CA ALA A 240 -3.27 -7.68 -5.86
C ALA A 240 -3.62 -6.19 -5.89
N GLY A 241 -3.87 -5.64 -7.08
CA GLY A 241 -4.35 -4.27 -7.25
C GLY A 241 -3.30 -3.15 -7.24
N GLY A 242 -2.03 -3.46 -6.98
CA GLY A 242 -0.88 -2.60 -7.29
C GLY A 242 -0.39 -1.68 -6.18
N ASP A 243 -0.90 -1.79 -4.95
CA ASP A 243 -0.53 -0.91 -3.84
C ASP A 243 -0.09 -1.65 -2.57
N CYS A 244 -0.22 -2.98 -2.49
CA CYS A 244 -0.10 -3.73 -1.23
C CYS A 244 0.44 -5.17 -1.40
N GLU A 245 1.01 -5.52 -2.56
CA GLU A 245 1.53 -6.84 -2.87
C GLU A 245 2.58 -7.29 -1.83
N ALA A 246 3.50 -6.40 -1.45
CA ALA A 246 4.48 -6.69 -0.42
C ALA A 246 3.83 -6.99 0.95
N SER A 247 2.67 -6.42 1.25
CA SER A 247 1.94 -6.66 2.50
C SER A 247 1.31 -8.04 2.59
N LEU A 248 1.22 -8.78 1.48
CA LEU A 248 0.74 -10.17 1.48
C LEU A 248 1.66 -11.10 2.30
N LEU A 249 2.91 -10.70 2.56
CA LEU A 249 3.81 -11.41 3.47
C LEU A 249 3.22 -11.57 4.88
N VAL A 250 2.39 -10.63 5.34
CA VAL A 250 1.79 -10.65 6.69
C VAL A 250 0.62 -11.64 6.78
N LEU A 251 0.09 -12.12 5.65
CA LEU A 251 -1.04 -13.04 5.61
C LEU A 251 -0.56 -14.49 5.71
N ASP A 252 -0.48 -15.06 6.91
CA ASP A 252 0.01 -16.44 7.14
C ASP A 252 -0.68 -17.51 6.28
N SER A 253 -1.96 -17.30 5.95
CA SER A 253 -2.74 -18.19 5.08
C SER A 253 -2.21 -18.30 3.64
N MET A 254 -1.40 -17.33 3.18
CA MET A 254 -0.74 -17.37 1.86
C MET A 254 0.41 -18.39 1.81
N TRP A 255 1.02 -18.67 2.97
CA TRP A 255 2.32 -19.35 3.03
C TRP A 255 2.24 -20.74 3.65
N SER A 256 1.29 -20.96 4.56
CA SER A 256 1.10 -22.21 5.31
C SER A 256 0.39 -23.33 4.54
N GLY A 257 -0.24 -23.04 3.39
CA GLY A 257 -1.14 -23.96 2.70
C GLY A 257 -0.58 -24.72 1.49
N GLY A 258 0.74 -24.72 1.26
CA GLY A 258 1.32 -25.37 0.07
C GLY A 258 0.85 -24.75 -1.26
N GLN A 259 0.36 -23.51 -1.23
CA GLN A 259 -0.21 -22.82 -2.39
C GLN A 259 0.80 -22.62 -3.52
N PHE A 260 2.10 -22.63 -3.20
CA PHE A 260 3.20 -22.46 -4.13
C PHE A 260 3.87 -23.80 -4.42
N GLN A 261 3.72 -24.28 -5.66
CA GLN A 261 4.44 -25.45 -6.14
C GLN A 261 5.86 -25.03 -6.53
N VAL A 262 6.81 -25.22 -5.61
CA VAL A 262 8.22 -24.86 -5.77
C VAL A 262 9.13 -25.99 -5.30
N LYS A 263 10.39 -26.02 -5.76
CA LYS A 263 11.40 -26.97 -5.26
C LYS A 263 12.11 -26.41 -4.02
N GLY A 264 12.09 -27.15 -2.92
CA GLY A 264 12.61 -26.71 -1.62
C GLY A 264 11.65 -25.76 -0.91
N ASP A 265 12.20 -24.88 -0.07
CA ASP A 265 11.45 -23.87 0.66
C ASP A 265 10.98 -22.73 -0.26
N VAL A 266 9.88 -22.06 0.12
CA VAL A 266 9.41 -20.86 -0.58
C VAL A 266 10.37 -19.71 -0.34
N VAL A 267 10.86 -19.12 -1.42
CA VAL A 267 11.69 -17.89 -1.41
C VAL A 267 10.89 -16.78 -2.08
N VAL A 268 10.86 -15.60 -1.45
CA VAL A 268 10.14 -14.42 -1.92
C VAL A 268 11.07 -13.23 -2.10
N ALA A 269 10.67 -12.30 -2.97
CA ALA A 269 11.28 -10.98 -3.08
C ALA A 269 10.21 -9.90 -3.22
N ILE A 270 10.46 -8.76 -2.58
CA ILE A 270 9.58 -7.58 -2.55
C ILE A 270 10.38 -6.31 -2.87
N PRO A 271 10.84 -6.13 -4.12
CA PRO A 271 11.68 -4.98 -4.49
C PRO A 271 10.97 -3.63 -4.33
N THR A 272 9.67 -3.62 -4.64
CA THR A 272 8.77 -2.47 -4.53
C THR A 272 7.49 -2.91 -3.86
N ARG A 273 6.73 -1.95 -3.34
CA ARG A 273 5.47 -2.22 -2.63
C ARG A 273 4.46 -3.03 -3.47
N ASP A 274 4.50 -2.88 -4.79
CA ASP A 274 3.57 -3.43 -5.77
C ASP A 274 4.06 -4.72 -6.46
N LEU A 275 5.22 -5.25 -6.07
CA LEU A 275 5.80 -6.44 -6.69
C LEU A 275 6.14 -7.50 -5.65
N LEU A 276 5.51 -8.66 -5.76
CA LEU A 276 5.82 -9.86 -4.98
C LEU A 276 6.20 -11.00 -5.92
N LEU A 277 7.47 -11.40 -5.86
CA LEU A 277 8.01 -12.52 -6.62
C LEU A 277 8.20 -13.73 -5.71
N VAL A 278 7.96 -14.94 -6.24
CA VAL A 278 8.07 -16.19 -5.51
C VAL A 278 8.82 -17.24 -6.34
N THR A 279 9.78 -17.94 -5.72
CA THR A 279 10.53 -19.06 -6.31
C THR A 279 10.84 -20.13 -5.27
N GLY A 280 11.38 -21.27 -5.67
CA GLY A 280 11.91 -22.29 -4.75
C GLY A 280 13.38 -22.09 -4.38
N SER A 281 13.75 -22.43 -3.14
CA SER A 281 15.14 -22.37 -2.64
C SER A 281 16.08 -23.33 -3.36
N GLN A 282 15.55 -24.41 -3.95
CA GLN A 282 16.29 -25.39 -4.74
C GLN A 282 16.07 -25.18 -6.25
N THR A 283 15.76 -23.95 -6.67
CA THR A 283 15.58 -23.59 -8.09
C THR A 283 16.60 -22.51 -8.50
N PRO A 284 17.87 -22.86 -8.79
CA PRO A 284 18.92 -21.88 -9.05
C PRO A 284 18.61 -20.90 -10.20
N GLN A 285 17.97 -21.39 -11.26
CA GLN A 285 17.53 -20.54 -12.38
C GLN A 285 16.44 -19.55 -11.95
N GLY A 286 15.47 -19.99 -11.16
CA GLY A 286 14.41 -19.13 -10.60
C GLY A 286 14.99 -18.06 -9.68
N ILE A 287 15.92 -18.42 -8.79
CA ILE A 287 16.65 -17.46 -7.94
C ILE A 287 17.40 -16.43 -8.78
N LYS A 288 18.12 -16.87 -9.83
CA LYS A 288 18.82 -15.96 -10.75
C LYS A 288 17.86 -14.98 -11.44
N GLN A 289 16.70 -15.47 -11.89
CA GLN A 289 15.68 -14.64 -12.54
C GLN A 289 15.04 -13.65 -11.56
N VAL A 290 14.68 -14.08 -10.35
CA VAL A 290 14.16 -13.19 -9.28
C VAL A 290 15.18 -12.10 -8.96
N LYS A 291 16.46 -12.43 -8.76
CA LYS A 291 17.51 -11.43 -8.49
C LYS A 291 17.63 -10.41 -9.63
N LYS A 292 17.49 -10.83 -10.89
CA LYS A 292 17.45 -9.91 -12.03
C LYS A 292 16.24 -8.98 -11.97
N MET A 293 15.04 -9.51 -11.77
CA MET A 293 13.81 -8.72 -11.67
C MET A 293 13.86 -7.70 -10.51
N VAL A 294 14.43 -8.10 -9.36
CA VAL A 294 14.66 -7.22 -8.21
C VAL A 294 15.57 -6.04 -8.57
N LYS A 295 16.69 -6.32 -9.25
CA LYS A 295 17.63 -5.27 -9.69
C LYS A 295 16.97 -4.30 -10.68
N ASP A 296 16.21 -4.83 -11.63
CA ASP A 296 15.52 -4.03 -12.64
C ASP A 296 14.47 -3.12 -11.98
N ALA A 297 13.66 -3.65 -11.06
CA ALA A 297 12.63 -2.89 -10.32
C ALA A 297 13.20 -1.85 -9.34
N SER A 298 14.38 -2.09 -8.78
CA SER A 298 15.00 -1.20 -7.79
C SER A 298 15.70 0.02 -8.42
N THR A 299 15.92 0.01 -9.73
CA THR A 299 16.65 1.07 -10.44
C THR A 299 15.69 2.19 -10.84
N GLY A 300 15.77 3.35 -10.18
CA GLY A 300 14.87 4.49 -10.46
C GLY A 300 13.41 4.26 -10.05
N GLY A 301 13.16 3.24 -9.22
CA GLY A 301 11.86 2.84 -8.67
C GLY A 301 11.29 3.80 -7.64
N ALA A 302 10.03 4.22 -7.79
CA ALA A 302 9.24 4.75 -6.68
C ALA A 302 8.88 3.62 -5.70
N TYR A 303 8.61 3.95 -4.43
CA TYR A 303 8.09 2.99 -3.44
C TYR A 303 8.93 1.72 -3.23
N ARG A 304 10.26 1.85 -3.27
CA ARG A 304 11.19 0.77 -2.97
C ARG A 304 10.98 0.21 -1.56
N VAL A 305 11.24 -1.09 -1.43
CA VAL A 305 11.22 -1.79 -0.13
C VAL A 305 12.58 -2.44 0.11
N THR A 306 12.96 -3.52 -0.58
CA THR A 306 14.29 -4.12 -0.38
C THR A 306 14.76 -4.98 -1.55
N GLN A 307 16.07 -5.02 -1.75
CA GLN A 307 16.69 -5.93 -2.73
C GLN A 307 16.95 -7.34 -2.17
N LYS A 308 16.73 -7.55 -0.87
CA LYS A 308 16.92 -8.83 -0.21
C LYS A 308 15.85 -9.83 -0.64
N LEU A 309 16.23 -11.11 -0.65
CA LEU A 309 15.31 -12.24 -0.79
C LEU A 309 15.05 -12.81 0.60
N PHE A 310 13.87 -13.39 0.81
CA PHE A 310 13.49 -13.99 2.08
C PHE A 310 13.00 -15.42 1.88
N VAL A 311 13.36 -16.33 2.77
CA VAL A 311 12.88 -17.71 2.77
C VAL A 311 11.84 -17.89 3.88
N TYR A 312 10.75 -18.59 3.56
CA TYR A 312 9.70 -18.93 4.51
C TYR A 312 9.93 -20.31 5.12
N ARG A 313 10.09 -20.38 6.44
CA ARG A 313 10.27 -21.62 7.21
C ARG A 313 9.57 -21.50 8.55
N ASN A 314 8.87 -22.56 8.97
CA ASN A 314 8.26 -22.66 10.31
C ASN A 314 7.43 -21.42 10.70
N GLY A 315 6.62 -20.89 9.78
CA GLY A 315 5.77 -19.73 10.04
C GLY A 315 6.46 -18.37 9.97
N ARG A 316 7.75 -18.29 9.56
CA ARG A 316 8.53 -17.04 9.60
C ARG A 316 9.32 -16.81 8.32
N PHE A 317 9.54 -15.54 8.02
CA PHE A 317 10.47 -15.10 6.98
C PHE A 317 11.81 -14.69 7.58
N SER A 318 12.89 -15.19 6.99
CA SER A 318 14.27 -14.76 7.27
C SER A 318 15.00 -14.47 5.97
N GLU A 319 16.09 -13.71 6.01
CA GLU A 319 16.91 -13.43 4.82
C GLU A 319 17.38 -14.73 4.16
N PHE A 320 17.33 -14.78 2.83
CA PHE A 320 17.80 -15.89 2.01
C PHE A 320 19.17 -15.55 1.40
N ASN A 321 20.22 -16.18 1.94
CA ASN A 321 21.61 -15.93 1.52
C ASN A 321 22.10 -16.85 0.37
N GLY A 322 21.20 -17.61 -0.27
CA GLY A 322 21.59 -18.74 -1.12
C GLY A 322 21.86 -19.99 -0.29
N ALA A 323 22.09 -21.13 -0.93
CA ALA A 323 22.29 -22.40 -0.23
C ALA A 323 23.57 -22.35 0.63
N ALA A 324 23.43 -22.08 1.92
CA ALA A 324 24.23 -22.78 2.90
C ALA A 324 23.91 -24.27 2.71
N GLN A 325 24.92 -25.08 2.40
CA GLN A 325 24.82 -26.52 2.56
C GLN A 325 24.63 -26.79 4.04
N ASP A 326 23.38 -26.91 4.51
CA ASP A 326 23.10 -27.48 5.82
C ASP A 326 23.25 -29.01 5.73
N GLY A 327 24.49 -29.44 5.61
CA GLY A 327 24.99 -30.73 6.04
C GLY A 327 25.65 -30.58 7.40
N ALA A 328 24.94 -30.03 8.39
CA ALA A 328 25.33 -30.18 9.79
C ALA A 328 24.54 -31.35 10.36
N THR A 329 25.16 -32.52 10.24
CA THR A 329 24.78 -33.79 10.84
C THR A 329 24.39 -33.62 12.30
N ASN A 330 23.21 -34.15 12.64
CA ASN A 330 22.86 -34.63 13.97
C ASN A 330 23.93 -35.66 14.39
N ALA A 331 24.94 -35.24 15.14
CA ALA A 331 25.81 -36.16 15.87
C ALA A 331 25.29 -36.21 17.31
N ALA A 332 24.65 -37.33 17.66
CA ALA A 332 24.32 -37.68 19.03
C ALA A 332 25.60 -37.71 19.90
N PRO A 333 25.52 -37.33 21.18
CA PRO A 333 26.68 -37.43 22.06
C PRO A 333 27.00 -38.90 22.34
N PRO A 334 28.28 -39.32 22.33
CA PRO A 334 28.62 -40.66 22.75
C PRO A 334 28.43 -40.78 24.26
N HIS A 335 27.66 -41.78 24.66
CA HIS A 335 27.70 -42.32 26.01
C HIS A 335 29.12 -42.85 26.30
N ARG A 336 29.78 -42.26 27.30
CA ARG A 336 30.46 -42.96 28.40
C ARG A 336 30.90 -41.98 29.46
#